data_AF-A0A3G5FJ48-F1
#
_entry.id   AF-A0A3G5FJ48-F1
#
_cell.length_a   1.000
_cell.length_b   1.000
_cell.length_c   1.000
_cell.angle_alpha   90.00
_cell.angle_beta   90.00
_cell.angle_gamma   90.00
#
_symmetry.space_group_name_H-M   'P 1'
#
loop_
_entity.id
_entity.type
_entity.pdbx_description
1 polymer ?
#
loop_
_entity_poly.entity_id
_entity_poly.type
_entity_poly.pdbx_seq_one_letter_code
_entity_poly.pdbx_strand_id
1 'polypeptide(L)'
;MQTYTYPDLVNKLVNLRNLAVPPVKGETSGTFSSYDRSSVYDETTDTYQEWGANRDGDGFIRKEEEGMVVLELDGPGVIWRVWSAIAKEGHMKIFIDGKKTPVFDRPFRAFFESYSDERSPLNFPELTPILSRGRNSYVPISFQKSIKIIFEEGWGEYYHFTYTTFPKGTIVPSYTGVFDKESSIALAKVDRKLYRKQDAHEKIENIKEEKIQKVIQSKQKETIFETVNSGAMTKFVIRPKFTDFSQEEITEILRSVTLSIFWDDDEKASVWSPLGDFFGTAPGINSYQSLPLGMTEEYFYSNWFMPYTKGVKVIIENEGEQKIDIEASICHTPLPIEETSHLLRFHAKWHRDEFLDLDKERFKKNGDRWPDWPLLLVEGKGRYCGVSMHVYNTWEQPEEEPQTWWYGRWKDKTIDWWWGEGDEKFFIDNEKFPSTFGTGSEDYIGYAWAAEPPFSMFESAFASQPYVELDANGHTSVNRFHVGDNVPFQEKFEGFIEKYKSNHWGENNCCIYSTVVYWYQEPDVKDKYGKVNLKERLKYIHN
;
A
#
# COMPACT_ATOMS: atom_id res chain seq x y z
N MET A 1 -28.84 -3.41 -8.66
CA MET A 1 -28.69 -3.31 -7.20
C MET A 1 -27.63 -4.32 -6.81
N GLN A 2 -26.54 -3.90 -6.19
CA GLN A 2 -25.44 -4.80 -5.83
C GLN A 2 -25.68 -5.35 -4.42
N THR A 3 -25.49 -6.65 -4.25
CA THR A 3 -25.72 -7.35 -2.97
C THR A 3 -24.47 -8.13 -2.64
N TYR A 4 -24.02 -8.02 -1.40
CA TYR A 4 -22.91 -8.78 -0.85
C TYR A 4 -23.38 -9.63 0.31
N THR A 5 -22.91 -10.87 0.36
CA THR A 5 -22.89 -11.69 1.58
C THR A 5 -21.59 -11.44 2.34
N TYR A 6 -21.49 -11.88 3.60
CA TYR A 6 -20.24 -11.75 4.35
C TYR A 6 -19.09 -12.54 3.69
N PRO A 7 -19.29 -13.79 3.20
CA PRO A 7 -18.30 -14.47 2.38
C PRO A 7 -17.82 -13.70 1.14
N ASP A 8 -18.70 -12.95 0.46
CA ASP A 8 -18.29 -12.12 -0.68
C ASP A 8 -17.33 -11.01 -0.25
N LEU A 9 -17.61 -10.35 0.88
CA LEU A 9 -16.74 -9.32 1.46
C LEU A 9 -15.39 -9.89 1.87
N VAL A 10 -15.37 -11.03 2.56
CA VAL A 10 -14.13 -11.71 2.96
C VAL A 10 -13.31 -12.11 1.74
N ASN A 11 -13.94 -12.60 0.66
CA ASN A 11 -13.22 -12.97 -0.55
C ASN A 11 -12.62 -11.77 -1.30
N LYS A 12 -13.15 -10.55 -1.13
CA LYS A 12 -12.55 -9.33 -1.71
C LYS A 12 -11.13 -9.07 -1.20
N LEU A 13 -10.77 -9.52 0.00
CA LEU A 13 -9.41 -9.38 0.56
C LEU A 13 -8.33 -10.07 -0.29
N VAL A 14 -8.70 -11.06 -1.11
CA VAL A 14 -7.76 -11.86 -1.92
C VAL A 14 -8.06 -11.81 -3.42
N ASN A 15 -9.07 -11.05 -3.83
CA ASN A 15 -9.52 -11.02 -5.23
C ASN A 15 -8.83 -9.88 -5.99
N LEU A 16 -7.68 -10.18 -6.58
CA LEU A 16 -6.93 -9.22 -7.40
C LEU A 16 -7.66 -8.85 -8.70
N ARG A 17 -8.52 -9.74 -9.25
CA ARG A 17 -9.33 -9.43 -10.45
C ARG A 17 -10.33 -8.32 -10.19
N ASN A 18 -10.89 -8.25 -8.99
CA ASN A 18 -11.86 -7.22 -8.61
C ASN A 18 -11.25 -5.81 -8.63
N LEU A 19 -9.93 -5.67 -8.53
CA LEU A 19 -9.25 -4.37 -8.64
C LEU A 19 -9.31 -3.77 -10.06
N ALA A 20 -9.47 -4.61 -11.08
CA ALA A 20 -9.67 -4.15 -12.45
C ALA A 20 -11.12 -3.73 -12.75
N VAL A 21 -12.07 -3.94 -11.83
CA VAL A 21 -13.46 -3.53 -12.03
C VAL A 21 -13.59 -2.04 -11.70
N PRO A 22 -14.08 -1.19 -12.63
CA PRO A 22 -14.25 0.23 -12.36
C PRO A 22 -15.10 0.49 -11.11
N PRO A 23 -14.73 1.49 -10.28
CA PRO A 23 -15.56 1.86 -9.15
C PRO A 23 -16.92 2.37 -9.61
N VAL A 24 -17.97 1.94 -8.90
CA VAL A 24 -19.33 2.38 -9.19
C VAL A 24 -19.53 3.80 -8.66
N LYS A 25 -20.33 4.63 -9.35
CA LYS A 25 -20.56 6.01 -8.93
C LYS A 25 -21.11 6.07 -7.51
N GLY A 26 -20.40 6.75 -6.60
CA GLY A 26 -20.72 6.86 -5.17
C GLY A 26 -20.05 5.81 -4.29
N GLU A 27 -19.21 4.94 -4.84
CA GLU A 27 -18.22 4.18 -4.07
C GLU A 27 -17.06 5.11 -3.70
N THR A 28 -16.74 5.19 -2.41
CA THR A 28 -15.63 5.98 -1.88
C THR A 28 -14.97 5.26 -0.70
N SER A 29 -13.78 5.67 -0.32
CA SER A 29 -13.03 5.14 0.83
C SER A 29 -12.45 6.25 1.69
N GLY A 30 -11.84 5.86 2.80
CA GLY A 30 -11.05 6.76 3.63
C GLY A 30 -10.46 6.02 4.83
N THR A 31 -9.89 6.78 5.75
CA THR A 31 -9.40 6.28 7.04
C THR A 31 -9.81 7.24 8.15
N PHE A 32 -10.43 6.70 9.21
CA PHE A 32 -10.50 7.42 10.48
C PHE A 32 -9.28 7.04 11.32
N SER A 33 -8.52 8.03 11.74
CA SER A 33 -7.32 7.82 12.55
C SER A 33 -7.24 8.77 13.73
N SER A 34 -6.26 8.51 14.58
CA SER A 34 -5.86 9.38 15.68
C SER A 34 -4.97 10.55 15.26
N TYR A 35 -5.02 10.99 14.00
CA TYR A 35 -4.18 12.09 13.50
C TYR A 35 -4.37 13.39 14.30
N ASP A 36 -3.35 14.26 14.28
CA ASP A 36 -3.35 15.57 14.92
C ASP A 36 -4.41 16.51 14.32
N ARG A 37 -5.45 16.80 15.10
CA ARG A 37 -6.60 17.62 14.68
C ARG A 37 -6.29 19.11 14.53
N SER A 38 -5.07 19.55 14.81
CA SER A 38 -4.63 20.92 14.47
C SER A 38 -4.44 21.12 12.96
N SER A 39 -4.16 20.05 12.21
CA SER A 39 -4.11 20.07 10.75
C SER A 39 -5.51 20.32 10.16
N VAL A 40 -5.72 21.53 9.63
CA VAL A 40 -7.02 21.97 9.11
C VAL A 40 -6.91 22.65 7.75
N TYR A 41 -7.99 22.60 6.99
CA TYR A 41 -8.14 23.36 5.74
C TYR A 41 -9.04 24.58 5.97
N ASP A 42 -8.58 25.75 5.52
CA ASP A 42 -9.33 27.01 5.56
C ASP A 42 -9.94 27.31 4.18
N GLU A 43 -11.27 27.14 4.10
CA GLU A 43 -12.05 27.42 2.88
C GLU A 43 -11.98 28.88 2.43
N THR A 44 -11.70 29.83 3.33
CA THR A 44 -11.70 31.27 3.02
C THR A 44 -10.45 31.66 2.25
N THR A 45 -9.31 31.09 2.65
CA THR A 45 -8.01 31.38 2.04
C THR A 45 -7.58 30.33 1.01
N ASP A 46 -8.28 29.18 0.92
CA ASP A 46 -7.89 28.00 0.13
C ASP A 46 -6.50 27.47 0.52
N THR A 47 -6.17 27.56 1.82
CA THR A 47 -4.88 27.15 2.39
C THR A 47 -5.05 26.16 3.54
N TYR A 48 -3.99 25.42 3.81
CA TYR A 48 -3.92 24.49 4.93
C TYR A 48 -3.14 25.11 6.09
N GLN A 49 -3.60 24.90 7.31
CA GLN A 49 -3.03 25.46 8.54
C GLN A 49 -2.51 24.32 9.42
N GLU A 50 -1.34 24.53 10.02
CA GLU A 50 -0.64 23.51 10.83
C GLU A 50 -0.56 22.16 10.11
N TRP A 51 -0.37 22.17 8.79
CA TRP A 51 -0.59 20.99 7.94
C TRP A 51 0.34 19.80 8.23
N GLY A 52 1.54 20.08 8.74
CA GLY A 52 2.51 19.09 9.22
C GLY A 52 2.56 18.98 10.74
N ALA A 53 1.41 19.10 11.41
CA ALA A 53 1.33 18.83 12.83
C ALA A 53 1.43 17.32 13.08
N ASN A 54 2.24 16.93 14.05
CA ASN A 54 2.69 15.55 14.27
C ASN A 54 2.44 15.09 15.72
N ARG A 55 1.41 15.64 16.39
CA ARG A 55 1.01 15.21 17.73
C ARG A 55 -0.12 14.17 17.63
N ASP A 56 0.15 13.12 16.88
CA ASP A 56 -0.77 12.04 16.63
C ASP A 56 -0.98 11.16 17.87
N GLY A 57 -2.04 10.35 17.84
CA GLY A 57 -2.35 9.35 18.87
C GLY A 57 -3.49 9.74 19.80
N ASP A 58 -3.90 11.03 19.83
CA ASP A 58 -5.02 11.52 20.64
C ASP A 58 -6.23 12.02 19.83
N GLY A 59 -6.16 11.97 18.50
CA GLY A 59 -7.24 12.44 17.62
C GLY A 59 -8.54 11.64 17.75
N PHE A 60 -9.67 12.33 17.84
CA PHE A 60 -11.02 11.75 17.81
C PHE A 60 -12.02 12.76 17.20
N ILE A 61 -13.21 12.30 16.80
CA ILE A 61 -14.24 13.15 16.18
C ILE A 61 -14.84 14.11 17.23
N ARG A 62 -15.30 13.54 18.35
CA ARG A 62 -15.83 14.28 19.50
C ARG A 62 -15.81 13.44 20.78
N LYS A 63 -15.94 14.09 21.92
CA LYS A 63 -16.14 13.44 23.22
C LYS A 63 -17.63 13.42 23.58
N GLU A 64 -18.11 12.29 24.05
CA GLU A 64 -19.45 12.08 24.61
C GLU A 64 -19.34 11.55 26.04
N GLU A 65 -20.47 11.43 26.76
CA GLU A 65 -20.50 10.88 28.14
C GLU A 65 -19.92 9.45 28.20
N GLU A 66 -20.17 8.65 27.15
CA GLU A 66 -19.75 7.25 27.05
C GLU A 66 -18.29 7.06 26.63
N GLY A 67 -17.59 8.11 26.18
CA GLY A 67 -16.21 8.03 25.70
C GLY A 67 -15.91 8.91 24.49
N MET A 68 -14.85 8.58 23.76
CA MET A 68 -14.40 9.28 22.56
C MET A 68 -14.98 8.61 21.32
N VAL A 69 -15.74 9.36 20.51
CA VAL A 69 -16.21 8.89 19.21
C VAL A 69 -15.04 8.98 18.24
N VAL A 70 -14.55 7.84 17.78
CA VAL A 70 -13.36 7.73 16.91
C VAL A 70 -13.70 7.44 15.46
N LEU A 71 -14.89 6.88 15.22
CA LEU A 71 -15.43 6.65 13.88
C LEU A 71 -16.94 6.84 13.90
N GLU A 72 -17.48 7.51 12.89
CA GLU A 72 -18.92 7.60 12.63
C GLU A 72 -19.17 7.76 11.13
N LEU A 73 -19.95 6.85 10.55
CA LEU A 73 -20.28 6.82 9.12
C LEU A 73 -21.73 6.41 8.89
N ASP A 74 -22.33 6.97 7.84
CA ASP A 74 -23.65 6.61 7.33
C ASP A 74 -23.55 5.87 5.99
N GLY A 75 -24.59 5.08 5.68
CA GLY A 75 -24.73 4.33 4.44
C GLY A 75 -24.23 2.88 4.52
N PRO A 76 -24.38 2.10 3.44
CA PRO A 76 -23.80 0.77 3.36
C PRO A 76 -22.28 0.86 3.22
N GLY A 77 -21.54 0.14 4.04
CA GLY A 77 -20.08 0.17 4.00
C GLY A 77 -19.42 -0.98 4.75
N VAL A 78 -18.09 -0.98 4.70
CA VAL A 78 -17.21 -1.97 5.31
C VAL A 78 -15.97 -1.29 5.86
N ILE A 79 -15.60 -1.60 7.10
CA ILE A 79 -14.26 -1.38 7.62
C ILE A 79 -13.41 -2.59 7.22
N TRP A 80 -12.36 -2.35 6.45
CA TRP A 80 -11.49 -3.39 5.90
C TRP A 80 -10.27 -3.68 6.77
N ARG A 81 -9.73 -2.63 7.40
CA ARG A 81 -8.58 -2.73 8.29
C ARG A 81 -8.83 -1.94 9.56
N VAL A 82 -8.49 -2.57 10.68
CA VAL A 82 -8.24 -1.91 11.96
C VAL A 82 -6.77 -2.08 12.28
N TRP A 83 -6.11 -1.00 12.64
CA TRP A 83 -4.71 -1.03 13.11
C TRP A 83 -4.56 -0.22 14.39
N SER A 84 -3.62 -0.62 15.24
CA SER A 84 -3.19 0.15 16.41
C SER A 84 -1.75 -0.17 16.79
N ALA A 85 -0.99 0.84 17.20
CA ALA A 85 0.34 0.68 17.78
C ALA A 85 0.25 0.04 19.17
N ILE A 86 -0.70 0.49 20.01
CA ILE A 86 -0.95 -0.11 21.32
C ILE A 86 -2.45 -0.19 21.60
N ALA A 87 -3.00 -1.40 21.67
CA ALA A 87 -4.36 -1.64 22.16
C ALA A 87 -4.34 -2.17 23.60
N LYS A 88 -5.13 -1.58 24.50
CA LYS A 88 -5.17 -1.84 25.96
C LYS A 88 -6.57 -2.28 26.43
N GLU A 89 -6.85 -2.10 27.72
CA GLU A 89 -8.04 -2.62 28.42
C GLU A 89 -9.28 -1.73 28.33
N GLY A 90 -9.13 -0.45 27.98
CA GLY A 90 -10.27 0.43 27.74
C GLY A 90 -11.14 -0.13 26.61
N HIS A 91 -12.45 -0.07 26.79
CA HIS A 91 -13.36 -0.74 25.88
C HIS A 91 -13.45 -0.03 24.53
N MET A 92 -13.52 -0.84 23.48
CA MET A 92 -14.04 -0.44 22.17
C MET A 92 -15.50 -0.85 22.08
N LYS A 93 -16.37 0.10 21.74
CA LYS A 93 -17.79 -0.13 21.52
C LYS A 93 -18.14 0.09 20.06
N ILE A 94 -18.67 -0.94 19.40
CA ILE A 94 -19.12 -0.87 18.00
C ILE A 94 -20.64 -0.87 17.96
N PHE A 95 -21.23 0.21 17.46
CA PHE A 95 -22.67 0.32 17.19
C PHE A 95 -22.91 0.18 15.68
N ILE A 96 -23.86 -0.66 15.30
CA ILE A 96 -24.16 -0.97 13.91
C ILE A 96 -25.63 -0.65 13.63
N ASP A 97 -25.88 0.04 12.53
CA ASP A 97 -27.20 0.33 11.93
C ASP A 97 -28.18 1.01 12.88
N GLY A 98 -27.68 1.95 13.68
CA GLY A 98 -28.47 2.73 14.64
C GLY A 98 -28.96 1.95 15.86
N LYS A 99 -28.44 0.74 16.11
CA LYS A 99 -28.71 0.00 17.36
C LYS A 99 -28.19 0.78 18.56
N LYS A 100 -28.98 0.85 19.64
CA LYS A 100 -28.61 1.51 20.90
C LYS A 100 -27.63 0.69 21.75
N THR A 101 -27.62 -0.62 21.58
CA THR A 101 -26.68 -1.51 22.28
C THR A 101 -25.54 -1.85 21.33
N PRO A 102 -24.28 -1.72 21.75
CA PRO A 102 -23.15 -2.07 20.90
C PRO A 102 -23.14 -3.58 20.62
N VAL A 103 -22.77 -3.97 19.40
CA VAL A 103 -22.61 -5.39 19.02
C VAL A 103 -21.27 -5.95 19.49
N PHE A 104 -20.31 -5.08 19.80
CA PHE A 104 -19.03 -5.40 20.40
C PHE A 104 -18.78 -4.36 21.50
N ASP A 105 -18.54 -4.81 22.73
CA ASP A 105 -18.24 -3.98 23.90
C ASP A 105 -17.29 -4.75 24.82
N ARG A 106 -15.99 -4.60 24.55
CA ARG A 106 -14.90 -5.34 25.18
C ARG A 106 -13.61 -4.50 25.13
N PRO A 107 -12.57 -4.85 25.92
CA PRO A 107 -11.24 -4.26 25.77
C PRO A 107 -10.80 -4.13 24.32
N PHE A 108 -10.24 -2.98 23.92
CA PHE A 108 -9.80 -2.77 22.54
C PHE A 108 -8.81 -3.85 22.08
N ARG A 109 -7.90 -4.29 22.96
CA ARG A 109 -6.99 -5.40 22.67
C ARG A 109 -7.70 -6.70 22.29
N ALA A 110 -8.89 -6.94 22.84
CA ALA A 110 -9.67 -8.15 22.57
C ALA A 110 -10.15 -8.20 21.11
N PHE A 111 -10.24 -7.07 20.42
CA PHE A 111 -10.57 -7.03 18.99
C PHE A 111 -9.52 -7.75 18.13
N PHE A 112 -8.25 -7.75 18.57
CA PHE A 112 -7.15 -8.43 17.89
C PHE A 112 -6.89 -9.85 18.43
N GLU A 113 -7.37 -10.15 19.64
CA GLU A 113 -6.99 -11.37 20.39
C GLU A 113 -8.14 -12.39 20.51
N SER A 114 -9.39 -11.99 20.30
CA SER A 114 -10.58 -12.83 20.53
C SER A 114 -11.37 -13.09 19.25
N TYR A 115 -11.98 -14.27 19.14
CA TYR A 115 -12.88 -14.61 18.04
C TYR A 115 -14.31 -14.79 18.54
N SER A 116 -15.26 -14.02 17.99
CA SER A 116 -16.68 -14.14 18.36
C SER A 116 -16.86 -14.07 19.89
N ASP A 117 -17.67 -14.93 20.47
CA ASP A 117 -17.87 -15.19 21.91
C ASP A 117 -17.09 -16.41 22.39
N GLU A 118 -16.09 -16.88 21.63
CA GLU A 118 -15.30 -18.04 22.00
C GLU A 118 -14.36 -17.74 23.17
N ARG A 119 -14.12 -18.77 24.00
CA ARG A 119 -13.13 -18.70 25.09
C ARG A 119 -11.69 -18.74 24.55
N SER A 120 -11.49 -19.39 23.41
CA SER A 120 -10.16 -19.55 22.81
C SER A 120 -9.73 -18.25 22.11
N PRO A 121 -8.43 -17.93 22.09
CA PRO A 121 -7.92 -16.81 21.31
C PRO A 121 -8.22 -16.96 19.82
N LEU A 122 -8.30 -15.81 19.13
CA LEU A 122 -8.41 -15.72 17.67
C LEU A 122 -7.27 -16.50 17.00
N ASN A 123 -7.60 -17.26 15.96
CA ASN A 123 -6.64 -18.09 15.23
C ASN A 123 -6.69 -17.84 13.71
N PHE A 124 -6.56 -16.58 13.32
CA PHE A 124 -6.36 -16.16 11.93
C PHE A 124 -5.08 -15.33 11.80
N PRO A 125 -3.89 -15.95 11.92
CA PRO A 125 -2.62 -15.23 11.99
C PRO A 125 -2.34 -14.34 10.77
N GLU A 126 -2.90 -14.66 9.60
CA GLU A 126 -2.69 -13.87 8.38
C GLU A 126 -3.72 -12.74 8.23
N LEU A 127 -4.92 -12.91 8.80
CA LEU A 127 -5.91 -11.83 8.88
C LEU A 127 -5.66 -10.88 10.05
N THR A 128 -5.00 -11.32 11.11
CA THR A 128 -4.69 -10.47 12.27
C THR A 128 -3.20 -10.52 12.66
N PRO A 129 -2.28 -10.16 11.76
CA PRO A 129 -0.85 -10.24 12.05
C PRO A 129 -0.41 -9.11 12.97
N ILE A 130 0.64 -9.39 13.75
CA ILE A 130 1.43 -8.35 14.43
C ILE A 130 2.69 -8.13 13.60
N LEU A 131 2.80 -6.98 12.94
CA LEU A 131 3.91 -6.64 12.06
C LEU A 131 4.80 -5.65 12.80
N SER A 132 5.96 -6.11 13.28
CA SER A 132 6.88 -5.31 14.11
C SER A 132 6.16 -4.35 15.08
N ARG A 133 5.53 -4.92 16.11
CA ARG A 133 4.72 -4.27 17.15
C ARG A 133 3.35 -3.73 16.71
N GLY A 134 3.13 -3.42 15.43
CA GLY A 134 1.84 -2.94 14.92
C GLY A 134 0.79 -4.07 14.85
N ARG A 135 -0.34 -3.89 15.54
CA ARG A 135 -1.46 -4.86 15.52
C ARG A 135 -2.37 -4.55 14.35
N ASN A 136 -2.56 -5.51 13.44
CA ASN A 136 -3.46 -5.36 12.30
C ASN A 136 -4.63 -6.33 12.44
N SER A 137 -5.79 -5.94 11.93
CA SER A 137 -6.94 -6.83 11.70
C SER A 137 -7.58 -6.49 10.37
N TYR A 138 -7.62 -7.48 9.47
CA TYR A 138 -8.25 -7.45 8.16
C TYR A 138 -9.61 -8.17 8.16
N VAL A 139 -10.18 -8.43 9.35
CA VAL A 139 -11.51 -9.05 9.48
C VAL A 139 -12.58 -7.98 9.19
N PRO A 140 -13.38 -8.11 8.12
CA PRO A 140 -14.28 -7.04 7.71
C PRO A 140 -15.39 -6.73 8.74
N ILE A 141 -15.63 -5.45 9.03
CA ILE A 141 -16.80 -4.99 9.79
C ILE A 141 -17.77 -4.30 8.83
N SER A 142 -18.87 -4.97 8.49
CA SER A 142 -19.87 -4.46 7.55
C SER A 142 -21.06 -3.80 8.26
N PHE A 143 -21.64 -2.79 7.63
CA PHE A 143 -22.78 -2.04 8.14
C PHE A 143 -23.69 -1.60 6.99
N GLN A 144 -25.01 -1.73 7.14
CA GLN A 144 -25.96 -1.44 6.06
C GLN A 144 -26.45 0.01 6.05
N LYS A 145 -26.54 0.62 7.22
CA LYS A 145 -27.11 1.95 7.44
C LYS A 145 -26.12 2.89 8.10
N SER A 146 -25.38 2.43 9.10
CA SER A 146 -24.40 3.26 9.80
C SER A 146 -23.49 2.43 10.71
N ILE A 147 -22.34 3.00 11.06
CA ILE A 147 -21.43 2.49 12.09
C ILE A 147 -20.97 3.65 12.96
N LYS A 148 -20.84 3.39 14.26
CA LYS A 148 -20.20 4.29 15.22
C LYS A 148 -19.28 3.48 16.13
N ILE A 149 -18.06 3.96 16.34
CA ILE A 149 -17.10 3.35 17.26
C ILE A 149 -16.74 4.37 18.35
N ILE A 150 -16.81 3.91 19.61
CA ILE A 150 -16.44 4.68 20.80
C ILE A 150 -15.30 3.97 21.51
N PHE A 151 -14.29 4.72 21.93
CA PHE A 151 -13.27 4.27 22.89
C PHE A 151 -13.51 4.86 24.27
N GLU A 152 -13.44 4.00 25.29
CA GLU A 152 -13.38 4.41 26.69
C GLU A 152 -11.95 4.77 27.12
N GLU A 153 -11.83 5.36 28.32
CA GLU A 153 -10.53 5.64 28.92
C GLU A 153 -9.68 4.38 29.03
N GLY A 154 -8.36 4.51 28.77
CA GLY A 154 -7.43 3.39 28.80
C GLY A 154 -7.45 2.49 27.56
N TRP A 155 -8.03 2.93 26.44
CA TRP A 155 -8.14 2.16 25.19
C TRP A 155 -6.78 1.82 24.57
N GLY A 156 -5.78 2.70 24.62
CA GLY A 156 -4.55 2.51 23.85
C GLY A 156 -3.88 3.78 23.36
N GLU A 157 -3.03 3.62 22.35
CA GLU A 157 -2.30 4.66 21.62
C GLU A 157 -2.30 4.31 20.13
N TYR A 158 -2.58 5.31 19.30
CA TYR A 158 -2.71 5.26 17.84
C TYR A 158 -3.75 4.26 17.31
N TYR A 159 -4.59 4.70 16.38
CA TYR A 159 -5.53 3.81 15.70
C TYR A 159 -5.78 4.25 14.26
N HIS A 160 -6.01 3.29 13.37
CA HIS A 160 -6.56 3.50 12.03
C HIS A 160 -7.76 2.59 11.80
N PHE A 161 -8.80 3.12 11.16
CA PHE A 161 -9.96 2.39 10.65
C PHE A 161 -10.15 2.72 9.15
N THR A 162 -9.64 1.87 8.27
CA THR A 162 -9.75 2.04 6.82
C THR A 162 -11.06 1.46 6.32
N TYR A 163 -11.80 2.21 5.51
CA TYR A 163 -13.17 1.87 5.12
C TYR A 163 -13.46 2.08 3.63
N THR A 164 -14.52 1.44 3.16
CA THR A 164 -15.23 1.78 1.93
C THR A 164 -16.70 1.97 2.22
N THR A 165 -17.31 3.02 1.67
CA THR A 165 -18.77 3.17 1.60
C THR A 165 -19.25 2.97 0.17
N PHE A 166 -20.42 2.36 0.02
CA PHE A 166 -21.01 2.01 -1.26
C PHE A 166 -22.17 2.95 -1.63
N PRO A 167 -22.57 3.00 -2.92
CA PRO A 167 -23.71 3.78 -3.34
C PRO A 167 -25.01 3.37 -2.63
N LYS A 168 -25.94 4.33 -2.52
CA LYS A 168 -27.27 4.09 -1.98
C LYS A 168 -27.95 2.93 -2.72
N GLY A 169 -28.49 1.99 -1.96
CA GLY A 169 -29.16 0.79 -2.48
C GLY A 169 -28.26 -0.45 -2.56
N THR A 170 -26.95 -0.34 -2.32
CA THR A 170 -26.10 -1.52 -2.11
C THR A 170 -26.53 -2.24 -0.83
N ILE A 171 -26.65 -3.56 -0.92
CA ILE A 171 -27.02 -4.44 0.19
C ILE A 171 -25.75 -5.09 0.73
N VAL A 172 -25.47 -4.88 2.01
CA VAL A 172 -24.34 -5.49 2.75
C VAL A 172 -24.88 -6.09 4.05
N PRO A 173 -24.28 -7.17 4.56
CA PRO A 173 -24.70 -7.72 5.84
C PRO A 173 -24.35 -6.75 6.98
N SER A 174 -25.11 -6.80 8.07
CA SER A 174 -24.79 -6.06 9.29
C SER A 174 -23.88 -6.90 10.17
N TYR A 175 -22.77 -6.35 10.63
CA TYR A 175 -21.92 -7.00 11.62
C TYR A 175 -22.65 -7.20 12.95
N THR A 176 -22.54 -8.39 13.53
CA THR A 176 -23.25 -8.80 14.75
C THR A 176 -22.34 -9.02 15.96
N GLY A 177 -21.04 -8.79 15.84
CA GLY A 177 -20.06 -9.11 16.90
C GLY A 177 -19.67 -10.60 16.95
N VAL A 178 -20.47 -11.47 16.34
CA VAL A 178 -20.28 -12.92 16.23
C VAL A 178 -20.41 -13.36 14.78
N PHE A 179 -19.73 -14.44 14.41
CA PHE A 179 -19.75 -14.99 13.05
C PHE A 179 -20.50 -16.32 13.01
N ASP A 180 -21.37 -16.48 12.02
CA ASP A 180 -22.00 -17.78 11.77
C ASP A 180 -21.00 -18.78 11.16
N LYS A 181 -21.47 -20.02 10.95
CA LYS A 181 -20.65 -21.09 10.39
C LYS A 181 -20.10 -20.75 9.00
N GLU A 182 -20.90 -20.13 8.14
CA GLU A 182 -20.49 -19.83 6.76
C GLU A 182 -19.43 -18.73 6.72
N SER A 183 -19.64 -17.66 7.50
CA SER A 183 -18.71 -16.56 7.69
C SER A 183 -17.38 -17.04 8.28
N SER A 184 -17.43 -17.92 9.29
CA SER A 184 -16.25 -18.55 9.90
C SER A 184 -15.45 -19.37 8.88
N ILE A 185 -16.14 -20.15 8.05
CA ILE A 185 -15.50 -20.94 6.98
C ILE A 185 -14.88 -20.01 5.92
N ALA A 186 -15.53 -18.90 5.58
CA ALA A 186 -14.99 -17.93 4.63
C ALA A 186 -13.69 -17.29 5.14
N LEU A 187 -13.67 -16.84 6.41
CA LEU A 187 -12.48 -16.32 7.07
C LEU A 187 -11.34 -17.34 7.07
N ALA A 188 -11.61 -18.59 7.50
CA ALA A 188 -10.61 -19.65 7.51
C ALA A 188 -10.06 -19.99 6.12
N LYS A 189 -10.90 -19.93 5.08
CA LYS A 189 -10.44 -20.15 3.69
C LYS A 189 -9.53 -19.03 3.22
N VAL A 190 -9.87 -17.78 3.53
CA VAL A 190 -9.07 -16.61 3.13
C VAL A 190 -7.77 -16.55 3.91
N ASP A 191 -7.78 -16.77 5.23
CA ASP A 191 -6.55 -16.86 6.04
C ASP A 191 -5.57 -17.91 5.47
N ARG A 192 -6.07 -19.09 5.12
CA ARG A 192 -5.25 -20.15 4.47
C ARG A 192 -4.77 -19.80 3.07
N LYS A 193 -5.49 -18.95 2.33
CA LYS A 193 -5.01 -18.41 1.05
C LYS A 193 -3.88 -17.41 1.31
N LEU A 194 -4.07 -16.48 2.25
CA LEU A 194 -3.07 -15.47 2.61
C LEU A 194 -1.77 -16.11 3.10
N TYR A 195 -1.85 -17.20 3.89
CA TYR A 195 -0.68 -17.99 4.31
C TYR A 195 0.15 -18.50 3.12
N ARG A 196 -0.51 -18.84 2.00
CA ARG A 196 0.13 -19.31 0.76
C ARG A 196 0.68 -18.17 -0.11
N LYS A 197 0.34 -16.91 0.20
CA LYS A 197 0.87 -15.69 -0.44
C LYS A 197 0.84 -15.77 -1.96
N GLN A 198 2.00 -15.96 -2.59
CA GLN A 198 2.17 -16.06 -4.05
C GLN A 198 1.34 -17.17 -4.73
N ASP A 199 0.98 -18.21 -3.97
CA ASP A 199 0.20 -19.36 -4.45
C ASP A 199 -1.30 -19.20 -4.18
N ALA A 200 -1.73 -18.03 -3.68
CA ALA A 200 -3.12 -17.69 -3.40
C ALA A 200 -3.94 -17.30 -4.64
N HIS A 201 -3.40 -17.47 -5.84
CA HIS A 201 -4.02 -17.04 -7.09
C HIS A 201 -5.40 -17.65 -7.32
N GLU A 202 -6.28 -16.88 -7.96
CA GLU A 202 -7.58 -17.39 -8.37
C GLU A 202 -7.40 -18.52 -9.40
N LYS A 203 -8.26 -19.55 -9.31
CA LYS A 203 -8.34 -20.57 -10.35
C LYS A 203 -9.00 -19.95 -11.57
N ILE A 204 -8.18 -19.41 -12.46
CA ILE A 204 -8.64 -18.87 -13.74
C ILE A 204 -8.65 -20.01 -14.75
N GLU A 205 -9.75 -20.16 -15.47
CA GLU A 205 -9.88 -21.17 -16.53
C GLU A 205 -9.06 -20.77 -17.76
N ASN A 206 -8.63 -21.76 -18.53
CA ASN A 206 -7.94 -21.57 -19.82
C ASN A 206 -6.65 -20.75 -19.75
N ILE A 207 -5.94 -20.77 -18.61
CA ILE A 207 -4.61 -20.17 -18.49
C ILE A 207 -3.67 -20.82 -19.52
N LYS A 208 -3.02 -19.98 -20.32
CA LYS A 208 -1.86 -20.30 -21.14
C LYS A 208 -0.61 -19.78 -20.46
N GLU A 209 0.47 -20.54 -20.53
CA GLU A 209 1.78 -20.14 -20.02
C GLU A 209 2.75 -19.98 -21.20
N GLU A 210 3.25 -18.77 -21.39
CA GLU A 210 4.31 -18.48 -22.35
C GLU A 210 5.65 -18.47 -21.62
N LYS A 211 6.55 -19.38 -22.01
CA LYS A 211 7.91 -19.46 -21.45
C LYS A 211 8.88 -18.80 -22.41
N ILE A 212 9.63 -17.83 -21.91
CA ILE A 212 10.50 -16.98 -22.69
C ILE A 212 11.91 -17.07 -22.13
N GLN A 213 12.89 -17.18 -23.01
CA GLN A 213 14.30 -17.03 -22.66
C GLN A 213 14.91 -15.99 -23.60
N LYS A 214 15.51 -14.96 -23.02
CA LYS A 214 16.09 -13.84 -23.78
C LYS A 214 17.44 -13.45 -23.19
N VAL A 215 18.34 -13.06 -24.09
CA VAL A 215 19.58 -12.37 -23.73
C VAL A 215 19.40 -10.92 -24.15
N ILE A 216 19.40 -10.00 -23.18
CA ILE A 216 19.25 -8.57 -23.44
C ILE A 216 20.62 -7.95 -23.38
N GLN A 217 21.14 -7.60 -24.57
CA GLN A 217 22.43 -6.96 -24.70
C GLN A 217 22.42 -5.59 -24.00
N SER A 218 23.61 -5.13 -23.60
CA SER A 218 23.82 -3.76 -23.12
C SER A 218 23.24 -2.75 -24.11
N LYS A 219 22.58 -1.72 -23.59
CA LYS A 219 21.95 -0.63 -24.38
C LYS A 219 20.91 -1.11 -25.39
N GLN A 220 20.31 -2.27 -25.18
CA GLN A 220 19.26 -2.82 -26.04
C GLN A 220 17.97 -3.09 -25.26
N LYS A 221 16.87 -3.26 -26.00
CA LYS A 221 15.58 -3.67 -25.47
C LYS A 221 15.04 -4.87 -26.23
N GLU A 222 14.34 -5.73 -25.52
CA GLU A 222 13.71 -6.93 -26.07
C GLU A 222 12.22 -6.91 -25.74
N THR A 223 11.39 -7.22 -26.74
CA THR A 223 9.97 -7.55 -26.49
C THR A 223 9.92 -8.99 -25.99
N ILE A 224 9.47 -9.18 -24.75
CA ILE A 224 9.40 -10.51 -24.13
C ILE A 224 8.04 -11.16 -24.30
N PHE A 225 6.98 -10.37 -24.53
CA PHE A 225 5.66 -10.88 -24.85
C PHE A 225 4.85 -9.83 -25.62
N GLU A 226 4.11 -10.28 -26.63
CA GLU A 226 3.23 -9.43 -27.42
C GLU A 226 2.05 -10.25 -27.95
N THR A 227 0.85 -9.70 -27.84
CA THR A 227 -0.37 -10.27 -28.44
C THR A 227 -1.29 -9.12 -28.80
N VAL A 228 -2.11 -9.32 -29.84
CA VAL A 228 -3.14 -8.37 -30.30
C VAL A 228 -4.56 -8.82 -29.92
N ASN A 229 -4.67 -9.94 -29.22
CA ASN A 229 -5.95 -10.50 -28.79
C ASN A 229 -6.38 -9.88 -27.45
N SER A 230 -7.67 -9.95 -27.13
CA SER A 230 -8.19 -9.61 -25.80
C SER A 230 -7.90 -10.70 -24.78
N GLY A 231 -7.65 -10.31 -23.53
CA GLY A 231 -7.32 -11.24 -22.47
C GLY A 231 -6.95 -10.55 -21.17
N ALA A 232 -6.33 -11.32 -20.27
CA ALA A 232 -5.67 -10.79 -19.09
C ALA A 232 -4.39 -11.57 -18.78
N MET A 233 -3.32 -10.85 -18.45
CA MET A 233 -2.16 -11.43 -17.79
C MET A 233 -2.51 -11.65 -16.32
N THR A 234 -2.25 -12.85 -15.81
CA THR A 234 -2.66 -13.28 -14.47
C THR A 234 -1.48 -13.64 -13.59
N LYS A 235 -0.31 -13.88 -14.21
CA LYS A 235 0.96 -14.04 -13.51
C LYS A 235 2.11 -13.67 -14.43
N PHE A 236 3.07 -12.92 -13.91
CA PHE A 236 4.34 -12.63 -14.56
C PHE A 236 5.46 -13.07 -13.62
N VAL A 237 6.33 -13.96 -14.09
CA VAL A 237 7.49 -14.45 -13.35
C VAL A 237 8.74 -14.15 -14.16
N ILE A 238 9.78 -13.65 -13.51
CA ILE A 238 11.09 -13.45 -14.12
C ILE A 238 12.19 -14.11 -13.27
N ARG A 239 13.18 -14.67 -13.94
CA ARG A 239 14.36 -15.36 -13.41
C ARG A 239 15.60 -14.79 -14.09
N PRO A 240 16.14 -13.68 -13.60
CA PRO A 240 17.41 -13.19 -14.11
C PRO A 240 18.53 -14.14 -13.69
N LYS A 241 19.49 -14.39 -14.58
CA LYS A 241 20.67 -15.21 -14.25
C LYS A 241 21.77 -14.33 -13.70
N PHE A 242 22.06 -14.50 -12.41
CA PHE A 242 23.04 -13.69 -11.69
C PHE A 242 24.31 -14.44 -11.25
N THR A 243 24.54 -15.66 -11.75
CA THR A 243 25.64 -16.53 -11.29
C THR A 243 27.03 -15.92 -11.42
N ASP A 244 27.20 -14.98 -12.36
CA ASP A 244 28.50 -14.38 -12.71
C ASP A 244 28.66 -12.95 -12.17
N PHE A 245 27.73 -12.46 -11.32
CA PHE A 245 27.74 -11.09 -10.81
C PHE A 245 27.87 -11.05 -9.29
N SER A 246 28.59 -10.05 -8.79
CA SER A 246 28.61 -9.69 -7.36
C SER A 246 27.27 -9.06 -6.94
N GLN A 247 27.03 -8.97 -5.62
CA GLN A 247 25.81 -8.34 -5.08
C GLN A 247 25.70 -6.85 -5.45
N GLU A 248 26.84 -6.15 -5.53
CA GLU A 248 26.91 -4.77 -5.96
C GLU A 248 26.51 -4.62 -7.44
N GLU A 249 27.05 -5.48 -8.32
CA GLU A 249 26.66 -5.51 -9.73
C GLU A 249 25.18 -5.89 -9.91
N ILE A 250 24.65 -6.83 -9.13
CA ILE A 250 23.22 -7.20 -9.16
C ILE A 250 22.35 -5.99 -8.80
N THR A 251 22.75 -5.23 -7.79
CA THR A 251 22.07 -4.00 -7.38
C THR A 251 22.01 -2.97 -8.50
N GLU A 252 23.14 -2.70 -9.16
CA GLU A 252 23.19 -1.81 -10.32
C GLU A 252 22.37 -2.33 -11.49
N ILE A 253 22.46 -3.62 -11.80
CA ILE A 253 21.74 -4.26 -12.90
C ILE A 253 20.23 -4.15 -12.69
N LEU A 254 19.72 -4.49 -11.50
CA LEU A 254 18.29 -4.43 -11.20
C LEU A 254 17.73 -3.00 -11.23
N ARG A 255 18.58 -2.01 -10.96
CA ARG A 255 18.23 -0.60 -11.12
C ARG A 255 18.30 -0.13 -12.57
N SER A 256 19.23 -0.67 -13.35
CA SER A 256 19.51 -0.26 -14.74
C SER A 256 18.56 -0.88 -15.76
N VAL A 257 18.14 -2.12 -15.53
CA VAL A 257 17.18 -2.83 -16.38
C VAL A 257 15.78 -2.38 -16.02
N THR A 258 14.95 -2.08 -17.01
CA THR A 258 13.58 -1.60 -16.80
C THR A 258 12.54 -2.53 -17.42
N LEU A 259 11.35 -2.56 -16.80
CA LEU A 259 10.14 -3.18 -17.31
C LEU A 259 9.25 -2.09 -17.89
N SER A 260 8.73 -2.31 -19.10
CA SER A 260 7.66 -1.51 -19.69
C SER A 260 6.50 -2.38 -20.14
N ILE A 261 5.26 -2.02 -19.81
CA ILE A 261 4.06 -2.68 -20.34
C ILE A 261 3.12 -1.65 -20.97
N PHE A 262 2.67 -1.96 -22.19
CA PHE A 262 1.76 -1.16 -23.00
C PHE A 262 0.47 -1.96 -23.19
N TRP A 263 -0.67 -1.30 -23.01
CA TRP A 263 -2.00 -1.89 -23.17
C TRP A 263 -2.68 -1.29 -24.39
N ASP A 264 -3.50 -2.07 -25.09
CA ASP A 264 -4.48 -1.55 -26.07
C ASP A 264 -3.94 -0.62 -27.16
N ASP A 265 -2.76 -0.91 -27.70
CA ASP A 265 -2.04 -0.08 -28.68
C ASP A 265 -1.58 1.29 -28.15
N ASP A 266 -1.53 1.48 -26.83
CA ASP A 266 -1.02 2.70 -26.22
C ASP A 266 0.43 3.00 -26.62
N GLU A 267 0.69 4.25 -26.98
CA GLU A 267 2.04 4.74 -27.28
C GLU A 267 2.91 4.92 -26.02
N LYS A 268 2.28 5.10 -24.86
CA LYS A 268 2.96 5.29 -23.57
C LYS A 268 2.79 4.04 -22.71
N ALA A 269 3.87 3.65 -22.03
CA ALA A 269 3.83 2.52 -21.12
C ALA A 269 2.99 2.88 -19.89
N SER A 270 1.96 2.09 -19.61
CA SER A 270 1.15 2.18 -18.40
C SER A 270 1.89 1.61 -17.18
N VAL A 271 2.80 0.65 -17.43
CA VAL A 271 3.77 0.18 -16.44
C VAL A 271 5.16 0.63 -16.87
N TRP A 272 5.89 1.35 -16.02
CA TRP A 272 7.32 1.61 -16.18
C TRP A 272 8.03 1.66 -14.83
N SER A 273 9.08 0.85 -14.67
CA SER A 273 9.88 0.80 -13.44
C SER A 273 11.25 0.16 -13.70
N PRO A 274 12.30 0.46 -12.92
CA PRO A 274 13.40 -0.47 -12.73
C PRO A 274 12.88 -1.88 -12.39
N LEU A 275 13.58 -2.89 -12.88
CA LEU A 275 13.13 -4.26 -12.80
C LEU A 275 13.05 -4.74 -11.36
N GLY A 276 14.06 -4.44 -10.52
CA GLY A 276 14.06 -4.82 -9.10
C GLY A 276 12.92 -4.13 -8.34
N ASP A 277 12.85 -2.80 -8.44
CA ASP A 277 11.86 -1.97 -7.75
C ASP A 277 10.41 -2.37 -8.07
N PHE A 278 10.11 -2.82 -9.29
CA PHE A 278 8.76 -3.26 -9.66
C PHE A 278 8.26 -4.39 -8.75
N PHE A 279 9.16 -5.26 -8.30
CA PHE A 279 8.86 -6.39 -7.41
C PHE A 279 8.93 -6.01 -5.93
N GLY A 280 8.85 -4.73 -5.60
CA GLY A 280 8.60 -4.23 -4.25
C GLY A 280 9.77 -4.41 -3.29
N THR A 281 11.00 -4.33 -3.78
CA THR A 281 12.17 -4.29 -2.91
C THR A 281 13.35 -3.63 -3.61
N ALA A 282 14.12 -2.89 -2.83
CA ALA A 282 15.34 -2.23 -3.27
C ALA A 282 16.27 -1.90 -2.08
N PRO A 283 17.58 -1.70 -2.32
CA PRO A 283 18.28 -2.07 -3.54
C PRO A 283 18.48 -3.60 -3.63
N GLY A 284 18.82 -4.09 -4.82
CA GLY A 284 19.22 -5.49 -5.00
C GLY A 284 18.09 -6.51 -4.81
N ILE A 285 18.47 -7.72 -4.39
CA ILE A 285 17.56 -8.84 -4.14
C ILE A 285 17.35 -8.99 -2.64
N ASN A 286 16.13 -8.74 -2.17
CA ASN A 286 15.74 -9.04 -0.79
C ASN A 286 14.52 -9.96 -0.80
N SER A 287 14.71 -11.17 -0.29
CA SER A 287 13.68 -12.22 -0.35
C SER A 287 12.49 -11.85 0.53
N TYR A 288 11.30 -11.80 -0.06
CA TYR A 288 10.03 -11.67 0.65
C TYR A 288 8.85 -12.13 -0.21
N GLN A 289 7.73 -12.40 0.44
CA GLN A 289 6.52 -12.84 -0.21
C GLN A 289 5.30 -12.04 0.25
N SER A 290 4.47 -11.64 -0.70
CA SER A 290 3.16 -11.05 -0.46
C SER A 290 2.11 -11.64 -1.41
N LEU A 291 0.87 -11.16 -1.35
CA LEU A 291 -0.18 -11.63 -2.25
C LEU A 291 0.03 -11.16 -3.71
N PRO A 292 0.14 -9.85 -4.01
CA PRO A 292 0.19 -9.39 -5.38
C PRO A 292 1.55 -9.55 -6.05
N LEU A 293 2.66 -9.53 -5.31
CA LEU A 293 4.00 -9.62 -5.90
C LEU A 293 5.06 -10.00 -4.86
N GLY A 294 6.26 -10.34 -5.30
CA GLY A 294 7.39 -10.55 -4.40
C GLY A 294 8.64 -11.01 -5.11
N MET A 295 9.68 -11.23 -4.30
CA MET A 295 11.02 -11.56 -4.75
C MET A 295 11.55 -12.74 -3.93
N THR A 296 12.03 -13.77 -4.60
CA THR A 296 12.74 -14.89 -3.96
C THR A 296 14.17 -14.91 -4.49
N GLU A 297 15.03 -15.74 -3.89
CA GLU A 297 16.39 -15.96 -4.42
C GLU A 297 16.40 -16.53 -5.85
N GLU A 298 15.33 -17.24 -6.26
CA GLU A 298 15.27 -17.93 -7.55
C GLU A 298 14.52 -17.15 -8.63
N TYR A 299 13.46 -16.43 -8.25
CA TYR A 299 12.57 -15.73 -9.19
C TYR A 299 11.82 -14.59 -8.52
N PHE A 300 11.34 -13.66 -9.35
CA PHE A 300 10.45 -12.59 -8.95
C PHE A 300 9.08 -12.83 -9.57
N TYR A 301 8.01 -12.51 -8.87
CA TYR A 301 6.65 -12.77 -9.34
C TYR A 301 5.73 -11.57 -9.13
N SER A 302 4.76 -11.45 -10.04
CA SER A 302 3.65 -10.53 -9.97
C SER A 302 2.38 -11.29 -10.34
N ASN A 303 1.39 -11.27 -9.45
CA ASN A 303 0.08 -11.90 -9.54
C ASN A 303 -1.03 -10.89 -9.85
N TRP A 304 -0.69 -9.61 -10.09
CA TRP A 304 -1.68 -8.61 -10.50
C TRP A 304 -2.46 -9.10 -11.72
N PHE A 305 -3.78 -8.92 -11.69
CA PHE A 305 -4.65 -9.25 -12.80
C PHE A 305 -4.64 -8.08 -13.80
N MET A 306 -4.01 -8.23 -14.96
CA MET A 306 -3.80 -7.13 -15.92
C MET A 306 -4.59 -7.40 -17.21
N PRO A 307 -5.85 -6.93 -17.32
CA PRO A 307 -6.66 -7.13 -18.52
C PRO A 307 -6.25 -6.19 -19.65
N TYR A 308 -6.52 -6.62 -20.88
CA TYR A 308 -6.30 -5.87 -22.12
C TYR A 308 -7.34 -6.28 -23.17
N THR A 309 -7.74 -5.34 -24.02
CA THR A 309 -8.75 -5.53 -25.06
C THR A 309 -8.15 -5.66 -26.46
N LYS A 310 -7.21 -4.79 -26.84
CA LYS A 310 -6.56 -4.81 -28.17
C LYS A 310 -5.15 -5.38 -28.15
N GLY A 311 -4.72 -5.87 -27.00
CA GLY A 311 -3.44 -6.53 -26.86
C GLY A 311 -2.57 -5.95 -25.75
N VAL A 312 -1.41 -6.56 -25.59
CA VAL A 312 -0.37 -6.15 -24.66
C VAL A 312 0.98 -6.29 -25.33
N LYS A 313 1.89 -5.36 -25.01
CA LYS A 313 3.31 -5.46 -25.33
C LYS A 313 4.13 -5.30 -24.06
N VAL A 314 4.94 -6.31 -23.73
CA VAL A 314 5.85 -6.32 -22.58
C VAL A 314 7.29 -6.21 -23.09
N ILE A 315 8.01 -5.19 -22.63
CA ILE A 315 9.39 -4.90 -23.03
C ILE A 315 10.27 -4.89 -21.78
N ILE A 316 11.45 -5.52 -21.90
CA ILE A 316 12.55 -5.33 -20.96
C ILE A 316 13.66 -4.56 -21.69
N GLU A 317 14.14 -3.49 -21.08
CA GLU A 317 15.18 -2.62 -21.63
C GLU A 317 16.39 -2.62 -20.69
N ASN A 318 17.56 -2.96 -21.22
CA ASN A 318 18.81 -2.96 -20.49
C ASN A 318 19.58 -1.68 -20.80
N GLU A 319 19.52 -0.72 -19.90
CA GLU A 319 20.29 0.53 -20.00
C GLU A 319 21.68 0.42 -19.35
N GLY A 320 22.00 -0.71 -18.72
CA GLY A 320 23.30 -0.98 -18.09
C GLY A 320 24.40 -1.29 -19.11
N GLU A 321 25.60 -1.57 -18.59
CA GLU A 321 26.77 -1.91 -19.42
C GLU A 321 26.96 -3.41 -19.64
N GLN A 322 26.40 -4.23 -18.75
CA GLN A 322 26.50 -5.69 -18.79
C GLN A 322 25.31 -6.27 -19.54
N LYS A 323 25.52 -7.33 -20.34
CA LYS A 323 24.40 -8.12 -20.88
C LYS A 323 23.69 -8.86 -19.73
N ILE A 324 22.40 -9.14 -19.88
CA ILE A 324 21.64 -9.93 -18.92
C ILE A 324 20.91 -11.07 -19.61
N ASP A 325 20.94 -12.25 -19.00
CA ASP A 325 20.15 -13.40 -19.42
C ASP A 325 18.91 -13.50 -18.53
N ILE A 326 17.73 -13.53 -19.14
CA ILE A 326 16.46 -13.65 -18.42
C ILE A 326 15.68 -14.85 -18.92
N GLU A 327 15.09 -15.57 -17.97
CA GLU A 327 13.97 -16.47 -18.22
C GLU A 327 12.70 -15.83 -17.66
N ALA A 328 11.61 -15.87 -18.41
CA ALA A 328 10.33 -15.33 -17.98
C ALA A 328 9.20 -16.34 -18.25
N SER A 329 8.16 -16.29 -17.42
CA SER A 329 6.91 -16.99 -17.63
C SER A 329 5.76 -16.00 -17.50
N ILE A 330 4.93 -15.92 -18.54
CA ILE A 330 3.72 -15.09 -18.55
C ILE A 330 2.51 -16.02 -18.64
N CYS A 331 1.74 -16.07 -17.56
CA CYS A 331 0.45 -16.71 -17.54
C CYS A 331 -0.61 -15.70 -17.97
N HIS A 332 -1.41 -16.05 -18.97
CA HIS A 332 -2.51 -15.22 -19.44
C HIS A 332 -3.72 -16.06 -19.84
N THR A 333 -4.91 -15.48 -19.77
CA THR A 333 -6.16 -16.12 -20.19
C THR A 333 -6.85 -15.28 -21.26
N PRO A 334 -7.42 -15.88 -22.32
CA PRO A 334 -8.28 -15.16 -23.25
C PRO A 334 -9.59 -14.75 -22.56
N LEU A 335 -10.03 -13.52 -22.79
CA LEU A 335 -11.29 -12.98 -22.27
C LEU A 335 -12.06 -12.32 -23.40
N PRO A 336 -13.40 -12.32 -23.38
CA PRO A 336 -14.20 -11.62 -24.37
C PRO A 336 -13.89 -10.12 -24.41
N ILE A 337 -14.00 -9.51 -25.60
CA ILE A 337 -13.81 -8.07 -25.79
C ILE A 337 -14.85 -7.30 -24.98
N GLU A 338 -16.09 -7.79 -24.94
CA GLU A 338 -17.19 -7.23 -24.18
C GLU A 338 -16.89 -7.18 -22.69
N GLU A 339 -16.08 -8.12 -22.18
CA GLU A 339 -15.66 -8.10 -20.78
C GLU A 339 -14.50 -7.12 -20.58
N THR A 340 -13.41 -7.28 -21.33
CA THR A 340 -12.16 -6.52 -21.13
C THR A 340 -12.31 -5.03 -21.42
N SER A 341 -13.22 -4.64 -22.31
CA SER A 341 -13.53 -3.24 -22.62
C SER A 341 -14.20 -2.49 -21.48
N HIS A 342 -14.77 -3.21 -20.49
CA HIS A 342 -15.34 -2.63 -19.28
C HIS A 342 -14.38 -2.64 -18.08
N LEU A 343 -13.18 -3.24 -18.22
CA LEU A 343 -12.21 -3.31 -17.15
C LEU A 343 -11.19 -2.16 -17.24
N LEU A 344 -10.70 -1.74 -16.09
CA LEU A 344 -9.55 -0.84 -15.94
C LEU A 344 -8.26 -1.54 -16.38
N ARG A 345 -7.21 -0.78 -16.66
CA ARG A 345 -5.85 -1.27 -16.93
C ARG A 345 -4.98 -1.14 -15.70
N PHE A 346 -4.03 -2.05 -15.56
CA PHE A 346 -3.06 -2.02 -14.47
C PHE A 346 -1.92 -1.06 -14.81
N HIS A 347 -1.54 -0.22 -13.85
CA HIS A 347 -0.44 0.72 -13.98
C HIS A 347 0.54 0.54 -12.83
N ALA A 348 1.80 0.82 -13.12
CA ALA A 348 2.81 0.97 -12.08
C ALA A 348 3.91 1.94 -12.53
N LYS A 349 4.29 2.89 -11.67
CA LYS A 349 5.31 3.88 -12.01
C LYS A 349 6.32 4.03 -10.90
N TRP A 350 7.59 3.93 -11.29
CA TRP A 350 8.70 4.33 -10.44
C TRP A 350 8.94 5.83 -10.54
N HIS A 351 9.09 6.51 -9.40
CA HIS A 351 9.55 7.90 -9.38
C HIS A 351 10.28 8.27 -8.08
N ARG A 352 10.88 9.47 -8.09
CA ARG A 352 11.59 10.12 -6.99
C ARG A 352 11.39 11.62 -7.12
N ASP A 353 10.84 12.25 -6.08
CA ASP A 353 10.62 13.70 -6.01
C ASP A 353 9.81 14.27 -7.19
N GLU A 354 8.83 13.51 -7.70
CA GLU A 354 8.02 13.90 -8.85
C GLU A 354 6.72 14.60 -8.42
N PHE A 355 6.71 15.93 -8.58
CA PHE A 355 5.57 16.80 -8.24
C PHE A 355 4.66 17.09 -9.45
N LEU A 356 5.02 16.63 -10.66
CA LEU A 356 4.28 16.88 -11.89
C LEU A 356 3.89 18.37 -12.03
N ASP A 357 2.59 18.64 -12.17
CA ASP A 357 2.04 19.98 -12.40
C ASP A 357 1.67 20.74 -11.11
N LEU A 358 2.00 20.20 -9.93
CA LEU A 358 1.72 20.87 -8.66
C LEU A 358 2.53 22.17 -8.50
N ASP A 359 1.92 23.15 -7.84
CA ASP A 359 2.62 24.36 -7.40
C ASP A 359 3.61 24.01 -6.27
N LYS A 360 4.87 23.79 -6.66
CA LYS A 360 5.94 23.37 -5.76
C LYS A 360 6.20 24.35 -4.60
N GLU A 361 5.83 25.63 -4.73
CA GLU A 361 6.03 26.58 -3.62
C GLU A 361 5.18 26.21 -2.40
N ARG A 362 3.97 25.67 -2.61
CA ARG A 362 3.11 25.18 -1.52
C ARG A 362 3.72 24.05 -0.71
N PHE A 363 4.59 23.24 -1.32
CA PHE A 363 5.15 22.02 -0.70
C PHE A 363 6.54 22.23 -0.08
N LYS A 364 7.14 23.41 -0.24
CA LYS A 364 8.43 23.77 0.40
C LYS A 364 8.23 24.14 1.86
N LYS A 365 9.31 24.17 2.65
CA LYS A 365 9.37 24.41 4.11
C LYS A 365 8.64 25.63 4.71
N ASN A 366 7.95 26.47 3.93
CA ASN A 366 7.06 27.54 4.41
C ASN A 366 5.73 27.62 3.64
N GLY A 367 5.50 26.71 2.71
CA GLY A 367 4.26 26.58 1.98
C GLY A 367 3.23 25.83 2.81
N ASP A 368 1.97 26.04 2.49
CA ASP A 368 0.85 25.52 3.28
C ASP A 368 0.64 24.01 3.13
N ARG A 369 1.23 23.37 2.12
CA ARG A 369 1.21 21.92 1.89
C ARG A 369 2.44 21.19 2.40
N TRP A 370 3.42 21.89 2.96
CA TRP A 370 4.55 21.22 3.60
C TRP A 370 4.07 20.43 4.83
N PRO A 371 4.56 19.19 5.05
CA PRO A 371 5.64 18.48 4.36
C PRO A 371 5.18 17.40 3.35
N ASP A 372 4.03 17.55 2.69
CA ASP A 372 3.52 16.53 1.75
C ASP A 372 4.53 16.20 0.64
N TRP A 373 4.78 14.91 0.45
CA TRP A 373 5.56 14.35 -0.67
C TRP A 373 4.65 13.47 -1.55
N PRO A 374 4.59 13.69 -2.87
CA PRO A 374 3.63 12.99 -3.73
C PRO A 374 3.92 11.49 -3.86
N LEU A 375 2.96 10.64 -3.54
CA LEU A 375 2.98 9.22 -3.91
C LEU A 375 2.45 9.05 -5.34
N LEU A 376 1.23 9.51 -5.61
CA LEU A 376 0.57 9.34 -6.92
C LEU A 376 -0.38 10.51 -7.20
N LEU A 377 -0.26 11.07 -8.40
CA LEU A 377 -1.15 12.11 -8.91
C LEU A 377 -1.68 11.64 -10.28
N VAL A 378 -2.97 11.32 -10.33
CA VAL A 378 -3.62 10.84 -11.56
C VAL A 378 -5.02 11.43 -11.70
N GLU A 379 -5.47 11.55 -12.94
CA GLU A 379 -6.82 11.99 -13.33
C GLU A 379 -7.57 10.82 -13.99
N GLY A 380 -8.88 10.91 -14.09
CA GLY A 380 -9.76 9.85 -14.59
C GLY A 380 -10.21 8.90 -13.48
N LYS A 381 -10.86 7.82 -13.89
CA LYS A 381 -11.45 6.83 -12.99
C LYS A 381 -10.51 5.67 -12.71
N GLY A 382 -10.43 5.22 -11.46
CA GLY A 382 -9.54 4.14 -11.10
C GLY A 382 -9.60 3.68 -9.65
N ARG A 383 -8.60 2.89 -9.26
CA ARG A 383 -8.39 2.38 -7.90
C ARG A 383 -6.91 2.41 -7.57
N TYR A 384 -6.52 3.09 -6.49
CA TYR A 384 -5.18 2.98 -5.93
C TYR A 384 -5.06 1.66 -5.16
N CYS A 385 -3.99 0.92 -5.41
CA CYS A 385 -3.81 -0.47 -4.96
C CYS A 385 -2.53 -0.70 -4.15
N GLY A 386 -1.79 0.36 -3.84
CA GLY A 386 -0.66 0.30 -2.92
C GLY A 386 0.65 0.79 -3.50
N VAL A 387 1.72 0.57 -2.73
CA VAL A 387 3.01 1.18 -2.94
C VAL A 387 4.15 0.30 -2.40
N SER A 388 5.26 0.31 -3.13
CA SER A 388 6.59 -0.03 -2.64
C SER A 388 7.35 1.27 -2.40
N MET A 389 7.95 1.44 -1.22
CA MET A 389 8.80 2.58 -0.88
C MET A 389 10.22 2.10 -0.58
N HIS A 390 11.19 2.77 -1.21
CA HIS A 390 12.60 2.65 -0.95
C HIS A 390 13.10 3.96 -0.35
N VAL A 391 13.60 3.90 0.87
CA VAL A 391 14.19 5.02 1.59
C VAL A 391 15.70 4.78 1.70
N TYR A 392 16.49 5.71 1.20
CA TYR A 392 17.93 5.79 1.50
C TYR A 392 18.15 6.93 2.47
N ASN A 393 18.46 6.60 3.71
CA ASN A 393 18.62 7.55 4.80
C ASN A 393 19.95 7.29 5.49
N THR A 394 20.92 8.18 5.28
CA THR A 394 22.26 8.05 5.87
C THR A 394 22.64 9.26 6.68
N TRP A 395 23.50 9.02 7.67
CA TRP A 395 24.04 10.08 8.52
C TRP A 395 25.42 9.74 9.08
N GLU A 396 26.15 10.78 9.47
CA GLU A 396 27.40 10.63 10.21
C GLU A 396 27.14 10.11 11.63
N GLN A 397 28.05 9.26 12.10
CA GLN A 397 28.01 8.78 13.47
C GLN A 397 28.15 9.95 14.44
N PRO A 398 27.21 10.15 15.38
CA PRO A 398 27.29 11.22 16.36
C PRO A 398 28.54 11.12 17.24
N GLU A 399 29.14 12.26 17.61
CA GLU A 399 30.28 12.30 18.54
C GLU A 399 29.87 11.91 19.97
N GLU A 400 28.64 12.23 20.36
CA GLU A 400 28.10 11.90 21.67
C GLU A 400 27.66 10.44 21.73
N GLU A 401 28.11 9.73 22.77
CA GLU A 401 27.70 8.35 23.04
C GLU A 401 26.20 8.28 23.39
N PRO A 402 25.40 7.51 22.64
CA PRO A 402 23.97 7.39 22.88
C PRO A 402 23.65 6.55 24.12
N GLN A 403 22.48 6.78 24.73
CA GLN A 403 21.99 5.97 25.86
C GLN A 403 21.76 4.50 25.48
N THR A 404 21.48 4.24 24.21
CA THR A 404 21.24 2.91 23.63
C THR A 404 22.34 2.61 22.64
N TRP A 405 22.59 1.34 22.33
CA TRP A 405 23.66 0.95 21.39
C TRP A 405 23.55 1.53 19.96
N TRP A 406 22.39 2.08 19.57
CA TRP A 406 22.19 2.77 18.30
C TRP A 406 22.37 4.30 18.41
N TYR A 407 21.32 5.06 18.79
CA TYR A 407 21.25 6.53 18.64
C TYR A 407 20.41 7.23 19.71
N GLY A 408 20.02 6.52 20.77
CA GLY A 408 19.18 7.00 21.87
C GLY A 408 17.70 6.69 21.67
N ARG A 409 16.86 7.14 22.60
CA ARG A 409 15.44 6.77 22.64
C ARG A 409 14.54 7.99 22.80
N TRP A 410 13.43 8.03 22.05
CA TRP A 410 12.46 9.11 22.11
C TRP A 410 13.11 10.49 21.88
N LYS A 411 13.00 11.39 22.86
CA LYS A 411 13.61 12.72 22.87
C LYS A 411 15.11 12.71 23.22
N ASP A 412 15.58 11.65 23.87
CA ASP A 412 16.96 11.52 24.36
C ASP A 412 17.79 10.79 23.30
N LYS A 413 17.83 11.37 22.09
CA LYS A 413 18.54 10.86 20.91
C LYS A 413 19.73 11.75 20.54
N THR A 414 20.84 11.14 20.14
CA THR A 414 22.05 11.86 19.69
C THR A 414 21.94 12.31 18.24
N ILE A 415 21.00 11.74 17.49
CA ILE A 415 20.67 12.17 16.13
C ILE A 415 19.19 11.91 15.82
N ASP A 416 18.57 12.84 15.10
CA ASP A 416 17.22 12.70 14.62
C ASP A 416 17.20 11.91 13.31
N TRP A 417 17.39 10.60 13.39
CA TRP A 417 17.55 9.73 12.22
C TRP A 417 16.23 9.26 11.61
N TRP A 418 15.16 9.15 12.41
CA TRP A 418 13.93 8.48 11.98
C TRP A 418 13.24 9.21 10.82
N TRP A 419 12.96 8.47 9.74
CA TRP A 419 12.39 9.02 8.52
C TRP A 419 10.86 8.95 8.48
N GLY A 420 10.26 8.03 9.23
CA GLY A 420 8.89 7.58 9.00
C GLY A 420 7.81 8.24 9.85
N GLU A 421 8.07 9.37 10.51
CA GLU A 421 7.00 10.12 11.23
C GLU A 421 5.85 10.57 10.31
N GLY A 422 6.08 10.63 8.99
CA GLY A 422 5.18 11.31 8.08
C GLY A 422 3.85 10.60 7.79
N ASP A 423 2.74 11.33 7.91
CA ASP A 423 1.39 10.86 7.61
C ASP A 423 1.11 10.66 6.12
N GLU A 424 0.41 9.58 5.77
CA GLU A 424 -0.21 9.48 4.46
C GLU A 424 -1.47 10.36 4.37
N LYS A 425 -1.65 11.04 3.23
CA LYS A 425 -2.83 11.87 2.96
C LYS A 425 -3.36 11.60 1.57
N PHE A 426 -4.58 11.07 1.46
CA PHE A 426 -5.19 10.77 0.15
C PHE A 426 -6.38 11.68 -0.09
N PHE A 427 -6.29 12.43 -1.19
CA PHE A 427 -7.37 13.25 -1.72
C PHE A 427 -8.04 12.49 -2.87
N ILE A 428 -9.31 12.15 -2.69
CA ILE A 428 -10.16 11.47 -3.66
C ILE A 428 -11.02 12.50 -4.40
N ASP A 429 -10.99 12.41 -5.72
CA ASP A 429 -11.65 13.31 -6.65
C ASP A 429 -11.25 14.77 -6.42
N ASN A 430 -12.20 15.64 -6.07
CA ASN A 430 -11.96 17.08 -5.90
C ASN A 430 -12.06 17.51 -4.42
N GLU A 431 -11.83 16.59 -3.48
CA GLU A 431 -11.88 16.93 -2.07
C GLU A 431 -10.78 17.93 -1.67
N LYS A 432 -11.11 18.79 -0.71
CA LYS A 432 -10.21 19.83 -0.19
C LYS A 432 -9.56 19.45 1.14
N PHE A 433 -10.09 18.43 1.79
CA PHE A 433 -9.51 17.81 2.97
C PHE A 433 -9.49 16.31 2.72
N PRO A 434 -8.39 15.60 3.00
CA PRO A 434 -8.23 14.23 2.58
C PRO A 434 -9.13 13.30 3.40
N SER A 435 -9.79 12.38 2.72
CA SER A 435 -10.61 11.33 3.32
C SER A 435 -9.77 10.25 4.03
N THR A 436 -8.50 10.16 3.68
CA THR A 436 -7.48 9.40 4.41
C THR A 436 -6.43 10.34 4.97
N PHE A 437 -6.26 10.35 6.28
CA PHE A 437 -5.21 11.09 6.98
C PHE A 437 -4.57 10.14 8.01
N GLY A 438 -3.27 9.91 7.88
CA GLY A 438 -2.46 8.94 8.63
C GLY A 438 -2.07 9.32 10.04
N THR A 439 -1.08 8.61 10.58
CA THR A 439 -0.40 8.96 11.86
C THR A 439 1.11 8.69 11.84
N GLY A 440 1.65 8.33 10.69
CA GLY A 440 3.03 7.87 10.51
C GLY A 440 3.19 6.95 9.31
N SER A 441 4.35 6.99 8.68
CA SER A 441 4.67 6.17 7.52
C SER A 441 4.76 4.71 7.92
N GLU A 442 5.30 4.38 9.10
CA GLU A 442 5.29 3.01 9.60
C GLU A 442 3.87 2.51 9.89
N ASP A 443 3.03 3.39 10.40
CA ASP A 443 1.64 3.12 10.78
C ASP A 443 0.80 2.81 9.53
N TYR A 444 1.02 3.58 8.46
CA TYR A 444 0.45 3.35 7.13
C TYR A 444 0.80 1.96 6.60
N ILE A 445 2.10 1.60 6.61
CA ILE A 445 2.55 0.26 6.22
C ILE A 445 1.90 -0.80 7.11
N GLY A 446 1.83 -0.52 8.42
CA GLY A 446 1.15 -1.33 9.42
C GLY A 446 2.04 -1.88 10.52
N TYR A 447 3.25 -1.35 10.68
CA TYR A 447 4.08 -1.58 11.87
C TYR A 447 4.05 -0.36 12.79
N ALA A 448 4.85 -0.33 13.86
CA ALA A 448 4.79 0.75 14.85
C ALA A 448 6.15 1.02 15.52
N TRP A 449 6.27 2.20 16.13
CA TRP A 449 7.39 2.60 17.00
C TRP A 449 8.74 2.61 16.30
N ALA A 450 8.78 3.09 15.05
CA ALA A 450 9.93 3.00 14.16
C ALA A 450 10.51 1.58 13.97
N ALA A 451 9.91 0.54 14.56
CA ALA A 451 10.56 -0.73 14.84
C ALA A 451 11.96 -0.58 15.49
N GLU A 452 12.12 0.32 16.48
CA GLU A 452 13.41 0.68 17.14
C GLU A 452 14.42 -0.50 17.25
N PRO A 453 15.72 -0.26 17.01
CA PRO A 453 16.73 -1.30 16.86
C PRO A 453 16.76 -2.40 17.94
N PRO A 454 17.12 -3.65 17.56
CA PRO A 454 17.48 -4.06 16.19
C PRO A 454 16.25 -4.11 15.28
N PHE A 455 16.34 -3.46 14.11
CA PHE A 455 15.20 -3.38 13.20
C PHE A 455 14.83 -4.76 12.69
N SER A 456 13.56 -5.10 12.84
CA SER A 456 13.05 -6.40 12.40
C SER A 456 12.53 -6.29 10.97
N MET A 457 13.01 -7.16 10.09
CA MET A 457 12.31 -7.43 8.83
C MET A 457 11.02 -8.20 9.12
N PHE A 458 10.00 -8.02 8.28
CA PHE A 458 8.75 -8.76 8.36
C PHE A 458 8.08 -8.88 7.00
N GLU A 459 7.17 -9.83 6.85
CA GLU A 459 6.35 -9.98 5.67
C GLU A 459 4.94 -10.48 6.02
N SER A 460 3.98 -10.09 5.20
CA SER A 460 2.60 -10.56 5.20
C SER A 460 2.03 -10.41 3.79
N ALA A 461 0.80 -10.90 3.58
CA ALA A 461 0.14 -10.78 2.29
C ALA A 461 -0.06 -9.33 1.81
N PHE A 462 -0.17 -8.35 2.73
CA PHE A 462 -0.52 -6.95 2.41
C PHE A 462 0.54 -5.93 2.80
N ALA A 463 1.51 -6.30 3.63
CA ALA A 463 2.56 -5.38 4.08
C ALA A 463 3.85 -6.12 4.42
N SER A 464 5.00 -5.50 4.17
CA SER A 464 6.31 -6.08 4.44
C SER A 464 7.38 -5.01 4.60
N GLN A 465 8.44 -5.34 5.35
CA GLN A 465 9.72 -4.65 5.36
C GLN A 465 10.79 -5.65 4.90
N PRO A 466 10.97 -5.85 3.58
CA PRO A 466 11.91 -6.83 3.05
C PRO A 466 13.37 -6.51 3.32
N TYR A 467 13.71 -5.24 3.59
CA TYR A 467 15.08 -4.84 3.88
C TYR A 467 15.12 -3.62 4.79
N VAL A 468 16.06 -3.62 5.72
CA VAL A 468 16.42 -2.48 6.57
C VAL A 468 17.83 -2.73 7.10
N GLU A 469 18.67 -1.69 7.14
CA GLU A 469 19.96 -1.77 7.83
C GLU A 469 19.78 -2.04 9.33
N LEU A 470 20.71 -2.74 9.96
CA LEU A 470 20.59 -3.13 11.37
C LEU A 470 20.48 -1.92 12.32
N ASP A 471 21.07 -0.79 11.95
CA ASP A 471 21.05 0.49 12.65
C ASP A 471 20.22 1.57 11.90
N ALA A 472 19.51 1.18 10.83
CA ALA A 472 18.77 2.05 9.89
C ALA A 472 19.60 3.10 9.15
N ASN A 473 20.93 3.11 9.29
CA ASN A 473 21.81 4.03 8.58
C ASN A 473 22.11 3.47 7.18
N GLY A 474 21.23 3.75 6.22
CA GLY A 474 21.33 3.28 4.85
C GLY A 474 19.95 3.00 4.26
N HIS A 475 19.78 1.82 3.67
CA HIS A 475 18.56 1.50 2.94
C HIS A 475 17.47 0.90 3.81
N THR A 476 16.23 1.29 3.53
CA THR A 476 15.00 0.66 4.04
C THR A 476 14.04 0.46 2.86
N SER A 477 13.45 -0.73 2.77
CA SER A 477 12.36 -1.02 1.83
C SER A 477 11.13 -1.47 2.58
N VAL A 478 9.99 -0.89 2.23
CA VAL A 478 8.68 -1.23 2.80
C VAL A 478 7.62 -1.30 1.71
N ASN A 479 6.61 -2.15 1.91
CA ASN A 479 5.49 -2.31 1.00
C ASN A 479 4.16 -2.24 1.73
N ARG A 480 3.15 -1.67 1.07
CA ARG A 480 1.75 -1.70 1.46
C ARG A 480 0.88 -1.96 0.23
N PHE A 481 0.09 -3.02 0.25
CA PHE A 481 -0.82 -3.39 -0.84
C PHE A 481 -2.27 -3.29 -0.39
N HIS A 482 -3.04 -2.49 -1.14
CA HIS A 482 -4.45 -2.29 -0.90
C HIS A 482 -5.28 -3.18 -1.83
N VAL A 483 -5.88 -4.23 -1.27
CA VAL A 483 -6.69 -5.21 -2.03
C VAL A 483 -8.17 -5.05 -1.67
N GLY A 484 -8.57 -5.52 -0.49
CA GLY A 484 -9.92 -5.26 0.02
C GLY A 484 -10.15 -3.78 0.30
N ASP A 485 -9.13 -3.12 0.85
CA ASP A 485 -9.06 -1.70 1.23
C ASP A 485 -8.47 -0.80 0.13
N ASN A 486 -8.63 -1.17 -1.15
CA ASN A 486 -8.29 -0.30 -2.28
C ASN A 486 -9.03 1.03 -2.21
N VAL A 487 -8.44 2.08 -2.79
CA VAL A 487 -8.97 3.44 -2.74
C VAL A 487 -9.55 3.80 -4.12
N PRO A 488 -10.88 3.70 -4.30
CA PRO A 488 -11.54 4.05 -5.55
C PRO A 488 -11.60 5.56 -5.75
N PHE A 489 -11.48 5.99 -7.00
CA PHE A 489 -11.66 7.38 -7.42
C PHE A 489 -12.41 7.45 -8.75
N GLN A 490 -13.24 8.47 -8.93
CA GLN A 490 -14.10 8.64 -10.10
C GLN A 490 -13.50 9.60 -11.13
N GLU A 491 -12.76 10.60 -10.67
CA GLU A 491 -12.26 11.72 -11.47
C GLU A 491 -10.78 12.01 -11.23
N LYS A 492 -10.28 11.83 -10.01
CA LYS A 492 -8.90 12.19 -9.66
C LYS A 492 -8.43 11.48 -8.39
N PHE A 493 -7.14 11.22 -8.28
CA PHE A 493 -6.50 10.78 -7.05
C PHE A 493 -5.21 11.55 -6.83
N GLU A 494 -5.06 12.14 -5.64
CA GLU A 494 -3.81 12.74 -5.19
C GLU A 494 -3.43 12.13 -3.84
N GLY A 495 -2.51 11.18 -3.88
CA GLY A 495 -1.93 10.56 -2.70
C GLY A 495 -0.59 11.19 -2.34
N PHE A 496 -0.42 11.51 -1.07
CA PHE A 496 0.80 12.05 -0.49
C PHE A 496 1.23 11.22 0.72
N ILE A 497 2.51 11.30 1.05
CA ILE A 497 3.06 10.91 2.34
C ILE A 497 3.94 12.04 2.84
N GLU A 498 3.86 12.41 4.10
CA GLU A 498 4.70 13.48 4.61
C GLU A 498 6.17 13.09 4.65
N LYS A 499 7.02 14.08 4.39
CA LYS A 499 8.46 13.92 4.41
C LYS A 499 9.11 15.10 5.13
N TYR A 500 9.22 15.00 6.45
CA TYR A 500 9.82 16.05 7.29
C TYR A 500 11.29 16.30 6.97
N LYS A 501 12.03 15.28 6.52
CA LYS A 501 13.44 15.40 6.15
C LYS A 501 13.62 15.83 4.69
N SER A 502 14.29 16.95 4.49
CA SER A 502 14.82 17.30 3.18
C SER A 502 15.78 16.23 2.66
N ASN A 503 15.95 16.16 1.34
CA ASN A 503 16.87 15.20 0.71
C ASN A 503 18.28 15.25 1.29
N HIS A 504 18.71 16.45 1.68
CA HIS A 504 19.90 16.69 2.48
C HIS A 504 19.47 17.43 3.74
N TRP A 505 19.65 16.81 4.90
CA TRP A 505 19.21 17.34 6.21
C TRP A 505 20.36 17.60 7.19
N GLY A 506 21.59 17.35 6.74
CA GLY A 506 22.86 17.73 7.37
C GLY A 506 23.94 17.89 6.30
N GLU A 507 25.18 18.21 6.69
CA GLU A 507 26.30 18.36 5.75
C GLU A 507 26.54 17.06 4.96
N ASN A 508 26.54 15.92 5.68
CA ASN A 508 26.78 14.59 5.12
C ASN A 508 25.59 13.64 5.37
N ASN A 509 24.42 14.17 5.70
CA ASN A 509 23.22 13.38 5.97
C ASN A 509 22.19 13.53 4.85
N CYS A 510 21.58 12.43 4.44
CA CYS A 510 20.56 12.43 3.41
C CYS A 510 19.35 11.58 3.78
N CYS A 511 18.21 11.87 3.17
CA CYS A 511 16.98 11.08 3.30
C CYS A 511 16.22 11.17 1.98
N ILE A 512 16.37 10.15 1.14
CA ILE A 512 15.87 10.10 -0.23
C ILE A 512 14.76 9.06 -0.31
N TYR A 513 13.59 9.47 -0.80
CA TYR A 513 12.48 8.56 -1.06
C TYR A 513 12.43 8.23 -2.54
N SER A 514 12.18 6.97 -2.85
CA SER A 514 11.72 6.54 -4.18
C SER A 514 10.61 5.53 -4.01
N THR A 515 9.74 5.44 -5.00
CA THR A 515 8.54 4.63 -4.90
C THR A 515 8.22 3.95 -6.22
N VAL A 516 7.63 2.75 -6.15
CA VAL A 516 6.76 2.23 -7.20
C VAL A 516 5.34 2.22 -6.66
N VAL A 517 4.45 2.97 -7.31
CA VAL A 517 3.01 2.94 -6.99
C VAL A 517 2.28 2.01 -7.94
N TYR A 518 1.30 1.27 -7.45
CA TYR A 518 0.47 0.33 -8.20
C TYR A 518 -1.01 0.76 -8.17
N TRP A 519 -1.66 0.85 -9.32
CA TRP A 519 -3.07 1.22 -9.41
C TRP A 519 -3.75 0.65 -10.65
N TYR A 520 -5.07 0.78 -10.72
CA TYR A 520 -5.86 0.53 -11.91
C TYR A 520 -6.51 1.81 -12.40
N GLN A 521 -6.57 2.04 -13.70
CA GLN A 521 -7.13 3.24 -14.31
C GLN A 521 -7.87 2.91 -15.60
N GLU A 522 -8.87 3.72 -15.94
CA GLU A 522 -9.64 3.52 -17.17
C GLU A 522 -8.73 3.61 -18.42
N PRO A 523 -8.99 2.79 -19.46
CA PRO A 523 -8.21 2.84 -20.69
C PRO A 523 -8.33 4.22 -21.37
N ASP A 524 -7.39 4.53 -22.26
CA ASP A 524 -7.30 5.80 -23.01
C ASP A 524 -7.02 7.06 -22.17
N VAL A 525 -6.98 6.97 -20.84
CA VAL A 525 -6.54 8.06 -19.95
C VAL A 525 -5.07 7.86 -19.60
N LYS A 526 -4.23 8.79 -20.05
CA LYS A 526 -2.77 8.71 -19.89
C LYS A 526 -2.34 9.38 -18.59
N ASP A 527 -1.54 8.67 -17.79
CA ASP A 527 -0.80 9.27 -16.69
C ASP A 527 0.33 10.20 -17.19
N LYS A 528 0.79 11.08 -16.30
CA LYS A 528 1.84 12.08 -16.61
C LYS A 528 3.24 11.62 -16.24
N TYR A 529 3.40 10.44 -15.62
CA TYR A 529 4.71 9.95 -15.19
C TYR A 529 5.53 9.45 -16.37
N GLY A 530 6.72 10.03 -16.51
CA GLY A 530 7.71 9.68 -17.52
C GLY A 530 8.73 8.63 -17.05
N LYS A 531 9.60 8.21 -17.97
CA LYS A 531 10.80 7.44 -17.61
C LYS A 531 11.78 8.35 -16.88
N VAL A 532 12.36 7.85 -15.79
CA VAL A 532 13.50 8.49 -15.13
C VAL A 532 14.81 7.95 -15.70
N ASN A 533 15.71 8.87 -16.08
CA ASN A 533 16.97 8.50 -16.71
C ASN A 533 17.85 7.66 -15.77
N LEU A 534 18.74 6.86 -16.36
CA LEU A 534 19.60 5.92 -15.63
C LEU A 534 20.44 6.58 -14.54
N LYS A 535 21.05 7.73 -14.82
CA LYS A 535 21.94 8.42 -13.87
C LYS A 535 21.22 8.78 -12.58
N GLU A 536 19.99 9.30 -12.68
CA GLU A 536 19.18 9.65 -11.51
C GLU A 536 18.70 8.42 -10.74
N ARG A 537 18.42 7.31 -11.44
CA ARG A 537 18.05 6.04 -10.82
C ARG A 537 19.18 5.39 -10.03
N LEU A 538 20.41 5.45 -10.56
CA LEU A 538 21.61 4.91 -9.89
C LEU A 538 22.12 5.81 -8.76
N LYS A 539 21.59 7.03 -8.64
CA LYS A 539 21.91 7.90 -7.51
C LYS A 539 21.33 7.27 -6.24
N TYR A 540 22.17 7.08 -5.21
CA TYR A 540 21.77 6.58 -3.88
C TYR A 540 21.38 5.10 -3.81
N ILE A 541 22.02 4.23 -4.58
CA ILE A 541 21.85 2.76 -4.48
C ILE A 541 23.03 2.05 -3.81
N HIS A 542 24.14 2.77 -3.60
CA HIS A 542 25.31 2.32 -2.87
C HIS A 542 25.45 3.20 -1.62
N ASN A 543 25.89 2.59 -0.52
CA ASN A 543 26.16 3.27 0.75
C ASN A 543 27.38 4.18 0.67
#